data_AF-A0AA86VYY1-F1
#
_entry.id   AF-A0AA86VYY1-F1
#
_cell.length_a   1.000
_cell.length_b   1.000
_cell.length_c   1.000
_cell.angle_alpha   90.00
_cell.angle_beta   90.00
_cell.angle_gamma   90.00
#
_symmetry.space_group_name_H-M   'P 1'
#
loop_
_entity.id
_entity.type
_entity.pdbx_description
1 polymer ?
#
loop_
_entity_poly.entity_id
_entity_poly.type
_entity_poly.pdbx_seq_one_letter_code
_entity_poly.pdbx_strand_id
1 'polypeptide(L)'
;MYRVLLHLNIACIECMEGFTLSLTKDYDAYHINQWISALLNRGVKELSIESNRNLEISTHSLWKSQSLQKLVLDRNACGLRMNVNACAVKVPPLVCISSLTVLKLTGINVYFPRSDGPNI
;
A
#
# COMPACT_ATOMS: atom_id res chain seq x y z
N MET A 1 -3.66 -2.75 24.24
CA MET A 1 -3.78 -2.36 22.83
C MET A 1 -2.84 -1.18 22.61
N TYR A 2 -1.73 -1.34 21.89
CA TYR A 2 -0.79 -0.24 21.64
C TYR A 2 -1.29 0.57 20.45
N ARG A 3 -1.70 1.82 20.69
CA ARG A 3 -2.07 2.76 19.62
C ARG A 3 -0.82 3.55 19.25
N VAL A 4 -0.24 3.24 18.09
CA VAL A 4 0.81 4.09 17.50
C VAL A 4 0.10 5.20 16.72
N LEU A 5 0.27 6.44 17.17
CA LEU A 5 -0.29 7.63 16.53
C LEU A 5 0.80 8.23 15.64
N LEU A 6 0.66 8.06 14.32
CA LEU A 6 1.56 8.68 13.36
C LEU A 6 1.05 10.10 13.06
N HIS A 7 1.59 11.10 13.76
CA HIS A 7 1.28 12.50 13.48
C HIS A 7 2.23 13.04 12.42
N LEU A 8 1.75 13.09 11.18
CA LEU A 8 2.50 13.69 10.07
C LEU A 8 2.23 15.21 10.08
N ASN A 9 3.07 15.96 10.80
CA ASN A 9 3.05 17.42 10.74
C ASN A 9 3.68 17.88 9.43
N ILE A 10 2.86 18.00 8.39
CA ILE A 10 3.31 18.43 7.08
C ILE A 10 2.66 19.78 6.81
N ALA A 11 3.45 20.85 6.95
CA ALA A 11 3.01 22.22 6.74
C ALA A 11 2.69 22.55 5.27
N CYS A 12 3.04 21.66 4.33
CA CYS A 12 2.92 21.87 2.90
C CYS A 12 2.59 20.56 2.19
N ILE A 13 1.38 20.46 1.64
CA ILE A 13 0.87 19.32 0.88
C ILE A 13 1.73 19.05 -0.38
N GLU A 14 2.28 20.11 -0.99
CA GLU A 14 3.10 20.03 -2.20
C GLU A 14 4.54 19.54 -1.96
N CYS A 15 4.98 19.57 -0.70
CA CYS A 15 6.36 19.29 -0.32
C CYS A 15 6.59 17.80 0.00
N MET A 16 5.53 16.99 0.08
CA MET A 16 5.66 15.56 0.38
C MET A 16 5.91 14.75 -0.90
N GLU A 17 7.14 14.84 -1.40
CA GLU A 17 7.56 14.11 -2.60
C GLU A 17 7.55 12.61 -2.38
N GLY A 18 8.05 12.12 -1.25
CA GLY A 18 8.14 10.68 -1.00
C GLY A 18 7.93 10.26 0.44
N PHE A 19 7.39 9.06 0.62
CA PHE A 19 7.25 8.41 1.92
C PHE A 19 7.66 6.94 1.83
N THR A 20 8.44 6.47 2.80
CA THR A 20 8.83 5.06 2.93
C THR A 20 8.36 4.51 4.27
N LEU A 21 7.64 3.39 4.23
CA LEU A 21 7.17 2.65 5.40
C LEU A 21 7.84 1.28 5.46
N SER A 22 8.77 1.08 6.40
CA SER A 22 9.42 -0.21 6.62
C SER A 22 8.82 -0.91 7.85
N LEU A 23 8.20 -2.06 7.64
CA LEU A 23 7.51 -2.86 8.66
C LEU A 23 8.34 -4.10 8.99
N THR A 24 8.93 -4.12 10.18
CA THR A 24 9.79 -5.22 10.65
C THR A 24 9.07 -6.20 11.58
N LYS A 25 7.86 -5.83 12.05
CA LYS A 25 7.03 -6.59 12.98
C LYS A 25 5.64 -6.80 12.39
N ASP A 26 4.87 -7.67 13.04
CA ASP A 26 3.46 -7.84 12.71
C ASP A 26 2.69 -6.62 13.22
N TYR A 27 2.13 -5.86 12.30
CA TYR A 27 1.24 -4.74 12.59
C TYR A 27 -0.16 -5.08 12.11
N ASP A 28 -1.17 -4.53 12.79
CA ASP A 28 -2.55 -4.66 12.34
C ASP A 28 -2.72 -3.97 10.98
N ALA A 29 -3.12 -4.76 9.98
CA ALA A 29 -3.35 -4.28 8.62
C ALA A 29 -4.35 -3.13 8.56
N TYR A 30 -5.35 -3.09 9.46
CA TYR A 30 -6.31 -1.99 9.54
C TYR A 30 -5.60 -0.65 9.80
N HIS A 31 -4.66 -0.60 10.74
CA HIS A 31 -3.94 0.62 11.08
C HIS A 31 -2.97 1.04 9.98
N ILE A 32 -2.27 0.08 9.36
CA ILE A 32 -1.38 0.36 8.24
C ILE A 32 -2.15 0.94 7.05
N ASN A 33 -3.32 0.36 6.73
CA ASN A 33 -4.18 0.86 5.65
C ASN A 33 -4.77 2.24 5.91
N GLN A 34 -5.07 2.56 7.18
CA GLN A 34 -5.45 3.91 7.60
C GLN A 34 -4.32 4.90 7.35
N TRP A 35 -3.07 4.56 7.69
CA TRP A 35 -1.91 5.42 7.45
C TRP A 35 -1.65 5.64 5.96
N ILE A 36 -1.67 4.56 5.17
CA ILE A 36 -1.50 4.63 3.71
C ILE A 36 -2.58 5.51 3.09
N SER A 37 -3.85 5.33 3.48
CA SER A 37 -4.96 6.15 2.98
C SER A 37 -4.78 7.62 3.34
N ALA A 38 -4.34 7.92 4.57
CA ALA A 38 -4.08 9.29 5.00
C ALA A 38 -2.94 9.95 4.21
N LEU A 39 -1.88 9.21 3.88
CA LEU A 39 -0.77 9.68 3.06
C LEU A 39 -1.19 9.98 1.62
N LEU A 40 -1.95 9.06 1.01
CA LEU A 40 -2.44 9.23 -0.36
C LEU A 40 -3.42 10.39 -0.48
N ASN A 41 -4.31 10.56 0.51
CA ASN A 41 -5.22 11.71 0.57
C ASN A 41 -4.49 13.05 0.74
N ARG A 42 -3.24 13.04 1.21
CA ARG A 42 -2.37 14.21 1.31
C ARG A 42 -1.56 14.47 0.04
N GLY A 43 -1.78 13.71 -1.04
CA GLY A 43 -1.16 14.00 -2.33
C GLY A 43 0.28 13.52 -2.46
N VAL A 44 0.72 12.52 -1.68
CA VAL A 44 2.07 11.95 -1.82
C VAL A 44 2.34 11.50 -3.26
N LYS A 45 3.54 11.78 -3.78
CA LYS A 45 3.95 11.41 -5.14
C LYS A 45 4.67 10.07 -5.18
N GLU A 46 5.50 9.77 -4.20
CA GLU A 46 6.21 8.50 -4.10
C GLU A 46 5.86 7.77 -2.81
N LEU A 47 5.41 6.52 -2.93
CA LEU A 47 5.13 5.66 -1.79
C LEU A 47 5.94 4.36 -1.92
N SER A 48 6.78 4.10 -0.94
CA SER A 48 7.46 2.82 -0.75
C SER A 48 6.96 2.15 0.51
N ILE A 49 6.53 0.90 0.40
CA ILE A 49 6.14 0.06 1.53
C ILE A 49 6.98 -1.20 1.48
N GLU A 50 7.76 -1.39 2.53
CA GLU A 50 8.61 -2.54 2.71
C GLU A 50 8.10 -3.36 3.89
N SER A 51 7.89 -4.66 3.71
CA SER A 51 7.44 -5.51 4.80
C SER A 51 8.16 -6.84 4.80
N ASN A 52 8.64 -7.23 5.97
CA ASN A 52 9.25 -8.56 6.19
C ASN A 52 8.18 -9.58 6.62
N ARG A 53 6.94 -9.11 6.82
CA ARG A 53 5.79 -9.85 7.33
C ARG A 53 4.63 -9.77 6.35
N ASN A 54 3.61 -10.60 6.59
CA ASN A 54 2.42 -10.62 5.75
C ASN A 54 1.63 -9.34 6.00
N LEU A 55 1.38 -8.58 4.93
CA LEU A 55 0.59 -7.36 4.98
C LEU A 55 -0.48 -7.43 3.90
N GLU A 56 -1.74 -7.29 4.33
CA GLU A 56 -2.85 -7.06 3.41
C GLU A 56 -3.01 -5.55 3.22
N ILE A 57 -2.74 -5.08 2.01
CA ILE A 57 -2.90 -3.66 1.68
C ILE A 57 -4.27 -3.49 1.03
N SER A 58 -5.12 -2.68 1.65
CA SER A 58 -6.34 -2.17 1.06
C SER A 58 -5.96 -1.17 -0.03
N THR A 59 -6.28 -1.56 -1.25
CA THR A 59 -5.72 -0.91 -2.42
C THR A 59 -6.61 0.15 -3.03
N HIS A 60 -7.83 0.27 -2.53
CA HIS A 60 -8.80 1.21 -3.08
C HIS A 60 -8.28 2.66 -3.07
N SER A 61 -7.57 3.05 -2.02
CA SER A 61 -6.93 4.37 -1.94
C SER A 61 -5.71 4.49 -2.86
N LEU A 62 -4.91 3.41 -3.01
CA LEU A 62 -3.73 3.38 -3.89
C LEU A 62 -4.12 3.64 -5.34
N TRP A 63 -5.13 2.92 -5.82
CA TRP A 63 -5.59 2.97 -7.20
C TRP A 63 -6.41 4.22 -7.55
N LYS A 64 -6.82 5.01 -6.54
CA LYS A 64 -7.56 6.26 -6.74
C LYS A 64 -6.68 7.51 -6.64
N SER A 65 -5.45 7.38 -6.17
CA SER A 65 -4.55 8.53 -6.02
C SER A 65 -4.23 9.14 -7.38
N GLN A 66 -4.51 10.43 -7.53
CA GLN A 66 -4.19 11.20 -8.74
C GLN A 66 -2.78 11.78 -8.69
N SER A 67 -2.17 11.87 -7.51
CA SER A 67 -0.82 12.41 -7.32
C SER A 67 0.28 11.36 -7.39
N LEU A 68 -0.06 10.08 -7.20
CA LEU A 68 0.91 9.01 -7.01
C LEU A 68 1.64 8.69 -8.31
N GLN A 69 2.91 9.05 -8.36
CA GLN A 69 3.81 8.84 -9.49
C GLN A 69 4.63 7.56 -9.35
N LYS A 70 4.99 7.19 -8.12
CA LYS A 70 5.80 6.01 -7.85
C LYS A 70 5.21 5.18 -6.73
N LEU A 71 4.97 3.91 -7.02
CA LEU A 71 4.54 2.91 -6.05
C LEU A 71 5.57 1.78 -6.00
N VAL A 72 6.16 1.57 -4.83
CA VAL A 72 7.04 0.45 -4.53
C VAL A 72 6.41 -0.36 -3.41
N LEU A 73 6.09 -1.62 -3.69
CA LEU A 73 5.68 -2.60 -2.69
C LEU A 73 6.72 -3.71 -2.68
N ASP A 74 7.54 -3.74 -1.65
CA ASP A 74 8.66 -4.66 -1.54
C ASP A 74 8.49 -5.59 -0.33
N ARG A 75 8.36 -6.88 -0.60
CA ARG A 75 8.50 -7.89 0.44
C ARG A 75 9.98 -8.18 0.62
N ASN A 76 10.61 -7.48 1.55
CA ASN A 76 11.99 -7.77 1.96
C ASN A 76 12.03 -9.14 2.63
N ALA A 77 12.33 -10.18 1.85
CA ALA A 77 12.47 -11.56 2.28
C ALA A 77 13.81 -11.80 2.99
N CYS A 78 14.21 -10.92 3.92
CA CYS A 78 15.30 -11.21 4.86
C CYS A 78 14.75 -12.07 6.00
N GLY A 79 14.37 -13.30 5.67
CA GLY A 79 13.80 -14.27 6.60
C GLY A 79 13.33 -15.52 5.87
N LEU A 80 14.17 -16.56 5.91
CA LEU A 80 13.89 -17.92 5.45
C LEU A 80 12.58 -18.45 6.03
N ARG A 81 11.45 -18.19 5.36
CA ARG A 81 10.19 -18.94 5.46
C ARG A 81 9.24 -18.45 4.37
N MET A 82 9.12 -19.25 3.31
CA MET A 82 7.99 -19.21 2.38
C MET A 82 6.72 -19.60 3.15
N ASN A 83 6.11 -18.64 3.82
CA ASN A 83 4.72 -18.78 4.21
C ASN A 83 3.88 -18.36 2.99
N VAL A 84 2.98 -19.24 2.55
CA VAL A 84 2.21 -19.15 1.31
C VAL A 84 1.19 -17.98 1.34
N ASN A 85 0.96 -17.40 2.52
CA ASN A 85 0.14 -16.21 2.70
C ASN A 85 0.98 -14.95 2.46
N ALA A 86 1.37 -14.66 1.22
CA ALA A 86 2.21 -13.50 0.90
C ALA A 86 1.52 -12.15 1.17
N CYS A 87 2.29 -11.06 1.18
CA CYS A 87 1.74 -9.71 1.05
C CYS A 87 0.84 -9.66 -0.17
N ALA A 88 -0.43 -9.31 0.04
CA ALA A 88 -1.45 -9.40 -0.99
C ALA A 88 -1.98 -8.01 -1.33
N VAL A 89 -2.10 -7.74 -2.62
CA VAL A 89 -2.58 -6.48 -3.16
C VAL A 89 -3.78 -6.79 -4.04
N LYS A 90 -4.94 -6.29 -3.62
CA LYS A 90 -6.19 -6.38 -4.39
C LYS A 90 -6.13 -5.43 -5.58
N VAL A 91 -6.41 -5.86 -6.79
CA VAL A 91 -6.49 -4.92 -7.93
C VAL A 91 -7.94 -4.84 -8.42
N PRO A 92 -8.55 -3.64 -8.47
CA PRO A 92 -9.86 -3.46 -9.08
C PRO A 92 -9.84 -3.86 -10.56
N PRO A 93 -10.96 -4.33 -11.13
CA PRO A 93 -11.02 -4.82 -12.51
C PRO A 93 -10.60 -3.79 -13.57
N LEU A 94 -10.82 -2.51 -13.27
CA LEU A 94 -10.40 -1.40 -14.11
C LEU A 94 -9.88 -0.29 -13.19
N VAL A 95 -8.65 0.14 -13.43
CA VAL A 95 -8.03 1.27 -12.74
C VAL A 95 -7.30 2.11 -13.77
N CYS A 96 -7.47 3.43 -13.69
CA CYS A 96 -6.65 4.39 -14.40
C CYS A 96 -5.84 5.18 -13.37
N ILE A 97 -4.52 4.93 -13.28
CA ILE A 97 -3.59 5.82 -12.58
C ILE A 97 -2.80 6.59 -13.63
N SER A 98 -3.34 7.74 -14.04
CA SER A 98 -2.77 8.57 -15.09
C SER A 98 -1.40 9.16 -14.74
N SER A 99 -1.08 9.30 -13.45
CA SER A 99 0.17 9.88 -12.98
C SER A 99 1.25 8.85 -12.66
N LEU A 100 0.94 7.55 -12.59
CA LEU A 100 1.90 6.52 -12.19
C LEU A 100 2.92 6.30 -13.30
N THR A 101 4.17 6.60 -13.00
CA THR A 101 5.32 6.38 -13.90
C THR A 101 6.16 5.18 -13.48
N VAL A 102 6.15 4.84 -12.19
CA VAL A 102 6.94 3.73 -11.63
C VAL A 102 6.06 2.82 -10.80
N LEU A 103 6.02 1.54 -11.17
CA LEU A 103 5.40 0.47 -10.39
C LEU A 103 6.44 -0.64 -10.15
N LYS A 104 6.81 -0.86 -8.89
CA LYS A 104 7.68 -1.98 -8.48
C LYS A 104 6.93 -2.85 -7.48
N LEU A 105 6.77 -4.12 -7.82
CA LEU A 105 6.15 -5.14 -6.96
C LEU A 105 7.15 -6.28 -6.79
N THR A 106 7.69 -6.46 -5.58
CA THR A 106 8.65 -7.53 -5.28
C THR A 106 8.04 -8.51 -4.28
N GLY A 107 7.89 -9.78 -4.65
CA GLY A 107 7.38 -10.80 -3.73
C GLY A 107 5.94 -10.54 -3.24
N ILE A 108 5.13 -9.90 -4.08
CA ILE A 108 3.74 -9.52 -3.81
C ILE A 108 2.79 -10.45 -4.58
N ASN A 109 1.76 -10.96 -3.91
CA ASN A 109 0.66 -11.66 -4.57
C ASN A 109 -0.40 -10.64 -5.01
N VAL A 110 -0.71 -10.62 -6.31
CA VAL A 110 -1.78 -9.79 -6.86
C VAL A 110 -3.03 -10.65 -7.03
N TYR A 111 -4.17 -10.21 -6.49
CA TYR A 111 -5.45 -10.90 -6.66
C TYR A 111 -6.53 -9.96 -7.15
N PHE A 112 -7.35 -10.49 -8.05
CA PHE A 112 -8.50 -9.79 -8.61
C PHE A 112 -9.76 -10.34 -7.92
N PRO A 113 -10.63 -9.49 -7.36
CA PRO A 113 -11.91 -9.98 -6.87
C PRO A 113 -12.66 -10.61 -8.05
N ARG A 114 -13.19 -11.83 -7.86
CA ARG A 114 -14.20 -12.35 -8.77
C ARG A 114 -15.35 -11.35 -8.77
N SER A 115 -15.77 -10.93 -9.96
CA SER A 115 -17.09 -10.32 -10.13
C SER A 115 -18.10 -11.40 -9.83
N ASP A 116 -18.49 -11.54 -8.57
CA ASP A 116 -19.73 -12.23 -8.25
C ASP A 116 -20.81 -11.39 -8.95
N GLY A 117 -21.31 -11.91 -10.08
CA GLY A 117 -22.41 -11.31 -10.81
C GLY A 117 -23.61 -11.15 -9.88
N PRO A 118 -24.59 -10.28 -10.22
CA PRO A 118 -25.78 -10.18 -9.41
C PRO A 118 -26.42 -11.57 -9.34
N ASN A 119 -26.67 -12.06 -8.13
CA ASN A 119 -27.55 -13.20 -7.93
C ASN A 119 -28.91 -12.80 -8.51
N ILE A 120 -29.23 -13.34 -9.69
CA ILE A 120 -30.56 -13.29 -10.30
C ILE A 120 -31.42 -14.33 -9.59
#